data_AF-A0A925VQ18-F1
#
_entry.id   AF-A0A925VQ18-F1
#
_cell.length_a   1.000
_cell.length_b   1.000
_cell.length_c   1.000
_cell.angle_alpha   90.00
_cell.angle_beta   90.00
_cell.angle_gamma   90.00
#
_symmetry.space_group_name_H-M   'P 1'
#
loop_
_entity.id
_entity.type
_entity.pdbx_description
1 polymer ?
#
loop_
_entity_poly.entity_id
_entity_poly.type
_entity_poly.pdbx_seq_one_letter_code
_entity_poly.pdbx_strand_id
1 'polypeptide(L)'
;MKTFLLFALALLHFLPARADEGLWLPLLLKQLNEADMQKKGLRLTADQIYSVNQGSLKDAVVQFGGGCTGEIVSGQGLLLTNHHCGYSQIQQHSSLANDYLTQGYWAMRRDQELPNPGLTATFIIRMEDVTSQVLAGVPTRGIAEADREQLVQANSQRVARAAVQGTHYQAFVRPFYEGNEYYLFLTEVFGDVRLVGAPPSSIGKFGGDTDNWAWPRHTGDFSVFRIYAGPDNKPAPYSKANVPFKPRHHLPISLAGVRPGDFTLVYGFPGRTSEYLTSWGVEETYSASNPAKIKVRDAKLKILATDMAASDKVRIQYAAKYAGLANYWKKWMGENRGLKKLDAVTRKQEQEATFQQWANSGDEARRAAYGPLLPQMQRAYAAGRDYILARDYVTEAALGIELVAVANSLLPLADLVTNKVPAAELATAVAKAKKGTANFFRNYSLPTDQKVAAALLPLYAAGTPATLLPAYVKGLGQQYAGPEGWRGYVAQLYGKSRLTTN
;
A
#
# COMPACT_ATOMS: atom_id res chain seq x y z
N MET A 1 -21.12 -27.11 40.06
CA MET A 1 -20.81 -25.76 40.61
C MET A 1 -19.37 -25.30 40.34
N LYS A 2 -18.32 -26.13 40.53
CA LYS A 2 -16.93 -25.72 40.24
C LYS A 2 -16.64 -25.38 38.76
N THR A 3 -17.28 -26.07 37.81
CA THR A 3 -17.18 -25.80 36.36
C THR A 3 -17.92 -24.54 35.91
N PHE A 4 -19.01 -24.17 36.59
CA PHE A 4 -19.75 -22.92 36.31
C PHE A 4 -19.02 -21.68 36.85
N LEU A 5 -18.32 -21.81 37.98
CA LEU A 5 -17.47 -20.73 38.51
C LEU A 5 -16.25 -20.45 37.63
N LEU A 6 -15.64 -21.47 37.03
CA LEU A 6 -14.52 -21.31 36.09
C LEU A 6 -14.93 -20.59 34.79
N PHE A 7 -16.16 -20.84 34.30
CA PHE A 7 -16.71 -20.16 33.12
C PHE A 7 -17.09 -18.70 33.43
N ALA A 8 -17.60 -18.42 34.63
CA ALA A 8 -17.91 -17.07 35.09
C ALA A 8 -16.66 -16.22 35.36
N LEU A 9 -15.56 -16.82 35.86
CA LEU A 9 -14.29 -16.12 36.04
C LEU A 9 -13.61 -15.77 34.71
N ALA A 10 -13.77 -16.60 33.67
CA ALA A 10 -13.21 -16.34 32.34
C ALA A 10 -13.92 -15.17 31.61
N LEU A 11 -15.19 -14.89 31.95
CA LEU A 11 -15.96 -13.77 31.38
C LEU A 11 -15.65 -12.42 32.05
N LEU A 12 -15.02 -12.42 33.24
CA LEU A 12 -14.69 -11.22 34.02
C LEU A 12 -13.36 -10.55 33.62
N HIS A 13 -12.68 -11.01 32.56
CA HIS A 13 -11.39 -10.45 32.11
C HIS A 13 -11.45 -9.73 30.76
N PHE A 14 -12.65 -9.52 30.21
CA PHE A 14 -12.83 -8.64 29.06
C PHE A 14 -13.00 -7.19 29.53
N LEU A 15 -11.94 -6.60 30.09
CA LEU A 15 -11.84 -5.15 30.09
C LEU A 15 -11.87 -4.70 28.62
N PRO A 16 -12.70 -3.73 28.23
CA PRO A 16 -12.67 -3.20 26.88
C PRO A 16 -11.28 -2.62 26.64
N ALA A 17 -10.51 -3.26 25.78
CA ALA A 17 -9.28 -2.67 25.26
C ALA A 17 -9.68 -1.39 24.52
N ARG A 18 -9.33 -0.23 25.09
CA ARG A 18 -9.36 1.03 24.36
C ARG A 18 -8.04 1.14 23.61
N ALA A 19 -8.10 1.00 22.29
CA ALA A 19 -7.03 1.50 21.46
C ALA A 19 -7.08 3.03 21.53
N ASP A 20 -5.97 3.67 21.89
CA ASP A 20 -5.84 5.09 21.66
C ASP A 20 -5.79 5.36 20.17
N GLU A 21 -6.57 6.33 19.71
CA GLU A 21 -6.55 6.77 18.32
C GLU A 21 -5.31 7.64 18.09
N GLY A 22 -4.57 7.37 17.01
CA GLY A 22 -3.51 8.26 16.55
C GLY A 22 -2.32 7.56 15.92
N LEU A 23 -1.87 8.08 14.78
CA LEU A 23 -0.59 7.77 14.15
C LEU A 23 0.32 8.97 14.35
N TRP A 24 1.24 8.87 15.31
CA TRP A 24 2.04 9.99 15.80
C TRP A 24 3.37 10.09 15.06
N LEU A 25 3.75 11.30 14.65
CA LEU A 25 5.06 11.52 14.03
C LEU A 25 6.16 11.41 15.11
N PRO A 26 7.17 10.53 14.96
CA PRO A 26 8.16 10.30 16.01
C PRO A 26 8.94 11.56 16.44
N LEU A 27 9.13 12.50 15.51
CA LEU A 27 9.74 13.81 15.75
C LEU A 27 9.00 14.64 16.84
N LEU A 28 7.69 14.41 17.01
CA LEU A 28 6.82 15.22 17.88
C LEU A 28 6.49 14.53 19.21
N LEU A 29 6.95 13.29 19.43
CA LEU A 29 6.56 12.48 20.59
C LEU A 29 6.86 13.15 21.92
N LYS A 30 8.03 13.79 22.04
CA LYS A 30 8.45 14.49 23.26
C LYS A 30 7.47 15.59 23.66
N GLN A 31 6.95 16.31 22.66
CA GLN A 31 6.04 17.43 22.89
C GLN A 31 4.59 16.96 23.11
N LEU A 32 4.15 15.93 22.39
CA LEU A 32 2.73 15.61 22.27
C LEU A 32 2.29 14.34 23.01
N ASN A 33 3.16 13.35 23.19
CA ASN A 33 2.72 11.99 23.51
C ASN A 33 3.48 11.29 24.65
N GLU A 34 4.74 11.66 24.90
CA GLU A 34 5.63 10.93 25.83
C GLU A 34 5.02 10.76 27.21
N ALA A 35 4.51 11.84 27.80
CA ALA A 35 3.92 11.81 29.14
C ALA A 35 2.71 10.87 29.24
N ASP A 36 1.89 10.81 28.19
CA ASP A 36 0.73 9.91 28.15
C ASP A 36 1.16 8.45 27.94
N MET A 37 2.13 8.20 27.05
CA MET A 37 2.70 6.86 26.85
C MET A 37 3.36 6.32 28.13
N GLN A 38 4.08 7.17 28.88
CA GLN A 38 4.71 6.78 30.15
C GLN A 38 3.67 6.42 31.23
N LYS A 39 2.56 7.17 31.32
CA LYS A 39 1.43 6.82 32.21
C LYS A 39 0.83 5.46 31.86
N LYS A 40 0.89 5.07 30.58
CA LYS A 40 0.40 3.78 30.06
C LYS A 40 1.41 2.64 30.17
N GLY A 41 2.62 2.91 30.68
CA GLY A 41 3.62 1.88 30.97
C GLY A 41 4.84 1.90 30.05
N LEU A 42 4.96 2.84 29.10
CA LEU A 42 6.19 3.04 28.34
C LEU A 42 7.33 3.40 29.30
N ARG A 43 8.46 2.70 29.16
CA ARG A 43 9.69 2.99 29.92
C ARG A 43 10.75 3.75 29.12
N LEU A 44 10.63 3.76 27.80
CA LEU A 44 11.55 4.50 26.93
C LEU A 44 11.21 5.99 26.95
N THR A 45 12.23 6.82 26.78
CA THR A 45 12.05 8.25 26.50
C THR A 45 11.78 8.48 25.01
N ALA A 46 11.24 9.64 24.67
CA ALA A 46 11.05 10.03 23.27
C ALA A 46 12.38 10.00 22.48
N ASP A 47 13.48 10.42 23.10
CA ASP A 47 14.82 10.42 22.48
C ASP A 47 15.36 8.99 22.24
N GLN A 48 14.92 8.00 23.02
CA GLN A 48 15.24 6.58 22.76
C GLN A 48 14.40 6.00 21.62
N ILE A 49 13.23 6.56 21.33
CA ILE A 49 12.40 6.18 20.19
C ILE A 49 12.93 6.84 18.91
N TYR A 50 13.09 8.17 18.93
CA TYR A 50 13.59 8.95 17.80
C TYR A 50 14.64 9.96 18.28
N SER A 51 15.87 9.84 17.77
CA SER A 51 16.91 10.86 17.91
C SER A 51 17.68 11.02 16.62
N VAL A 52 18.10 12.26 16.31
CA VAL A 52 18.99 12.55 15.18
C VAL A 52 20.46 12.38 15.56
N ASN A 53 20.79 12.56 16.84
CA ASN A 53 22.17 12.70 17.32
C ASN A 53 22.79 11.39 17.83
N GLN A 54 21.95 10.43 18.23
CA GLN A 54 22.38 9.14 18.77
C GLN A 54 21.51 8.00 18.22
N GLY A 55 21.97 6.76 18.40
CA GLY A 55 21.19 5.58 18.01
C GLY A 55 19.85 5.51 18.76
N SER A 56 18.76 5.25 18.04
CA SER A 56 17.40 5.12 18.61
C SER A 56 16.61 4.00 17.93
N LEU A 57 15.38 3.71 18.39
CA LEU A 57 14.52 2.69 17.75
C LEU A 57 14.33 2.92 16.25
N LYS A 58 14.28 4.17 15.79
CA LYS A 58 14.19 4.52 14.36
C LYS A 58 15.26 3.81 13.51
N ASP A 59 16.45 3.59 14.07
CA ASP A 59 17.59 3.01 13.34
C ASP A 59 17.51 1.49 13.22
N ALA A 60 16.53 0.87 13.89
CA ALA A 60 16.21 -0.54 13.74
C ALA A 60 14.91 -0.77 12.94
N VAL A 61 14.14 0.26 12.61
CA VAL A 61 12.87 0.13 11.87
C VAL A 61 13.05 0.66 10.44
N VAL A 62 12.68 -0.16 9.45
CA VAL A 62 12.89 0.13 8.04
C VAL A 62 11.61 0.09 7.23
N GLN A 63 11.54 0.94 6.21
CA GLN A 63 10.54 0.78 5.16
C GLN A 63 11.03 -0.31 4.21
N PHE A 64 10.29 -1.43 4.18
CA PHE A 64 10.63 -2.62 3.41
C PHE A 64 9.89 -2.60 2.06
N GLY A 65 10.63 -2.53 0.96
CA GLY A 65 10.10 -2.55 -0.40
C GLY A 65 9.12 -1.42 -0.73
N GLY A 66 9.08 -0.35 0.07
CA GLY A 66 8.17 0.79 -0.10
C GLY A 66 6.72 0.58 0.34
N GLY A 67 6.33 -0.63 0.75
CA GLY A 67 4.94 -0.98 1.08
C GLY A 67 4.73 -1.66 2.43
N CYS A 68 5.80 -2.10 3.09
CA CYS A 68 5.77 -2.76 4.39
C CYS A 68 6.74 -2.11 5.37
N THR A 69 6.63 -2.52 6.62
CA THR A 69 7.62 -2.24 7.67
C THR A 69 8.44 -3.51 7.93
N GLY A 70 9.73 -3.35 8.19
CA GLY A 70 10.58 -4.40 8.73
C GLY A 70 11.43 -3.88 9.88
N GLU A 71 12.05 -4.79 10.61
CA GLU A 71 12.86 -4.47 11.78
C GLU A 71 14.18 -5.25 11.83
N ILE A 72 15.25 -4.58 12.25
CA ILE A 72 16.57 -5.17 12.38
C ILE A 72 16.70 -5.83 13.75
N VAL A 73 17.04 -7.12 13.77
CA VAL A 73 17.08 -7.95 14.99
C VAL A 73 18.48 -8.51 15.28
N SER A 74 19.50 -8.04 14.56
CA SER A 74 20.90 -8.43 14.84
C SER A 74 21.89 -7.35 14.41
N GLY A 75 23.08 -7.37 15.01
CA GLY A 75 24.23 -6.55 14.57
C GLY A 75 24.81 -6.92 13.19
N GLN A 76 24.19 -7.83 12.44
CA GLN A 76 24.61 -8.28 11.11
C GLN A 76 23.48 -8.17 10.08
N GLY A 77 22.61 -7.16 10.25
CA GLY A 77 21.64 -6.76 9.24
C GLY A 77 20.48 -7.75 9.02
N LEU A 78 20.30 -8.72 9.92
CA LEU A 78 19.14 -9.62 9.90
C LEU A 78 17.88 -8.80 10.15
N LEU A 79 16.90 -8.96 9.27
CA LEU A 79 15.66 -8.21 9.20
C LEU A 79 14.48 -9.18 9.32
N LEU A 80 13.52 -8.86 10.19
CA LEU A 80 12.22 -9.51 10.23
C LEU A 80 11.17 -8.62 9.58
N THR A 81 10.23 -9.24 8.88
CA THR A 81 9.00 -8.61 8.37
C THR A 81 7.93 -9.70 8.23
N ASN A 82 6.72 -9.35 7.81
CA ASN A 82 5.66 -10.35 7.62
C ASN A 82 5.96 -11.28 6.43
N HIS A 83 5.43 -12.49 6.47
CA HIS A 83 5.49 -13.44 5.35
C HIS A 83 4.80 -12.85 4.13
N HIS A 84 3.66 -12.18 4.30
CA HIS A 84 2.95 -11.53 3.19
C HIS A 84 3.74 -10.36 2.58
N CYS A 85 4.60 -9.69 3.35
CA CYS A 85 5.49 -8.64 2.86
C CYS A 85 6.63 -9.21 1.99
N GLY A 86 7.21 -10.34 2.39
CA GLY A 86 8.21 -11.07 1.61
C GLY A 86 7.62 -11.94 0.49
N TYR A 87 6.30 -12.08 0.40
CA TYR A 87 5.62 -13.08 -0.44
C TYR A 87 5.95 -12.98 -1.92
N SER A 88 6.09 -11.75 -2.43
CA SER A 88 6.49 -11.54 -3.83
C SER A 88 7.91 -12.02 -4.12
N GLN A 89 8.83 -11.90 -3.16
CA GLN A 89 10.19 -12.42 -3.28
C GLN A 89 10.22 -13.95 -3.16
N ILE A 90 9.47 -14.52 -2.22
CA ILE A 90 9.31 -15.98 -2.09
C ILE A 90 8.77 -16.57 -3.39
N GLN A 91 7.74 -15.95 -3.96
CA GLN A 91 7.19 -16.32 -5.27
C GLN A 91 8.22 -16.16 -6.40
N GLN A 92 8.97 -15.06 -6.41
CA GLN A 92 9.99 -14.80 -7.43
C GLN A 92 11.13 -15.82 -7.41
N HIS A 93 11.38 -16.50 -6.30
CA HIS A 93 12.34 -17.60 -6.23
C HIS A 93 11.69 -18.98 -6.41
N SER A 94 10.35 -19.04 -6.44
CA SER A 94 9.62 -20.29 -6.59
C SER A 94 9.50 -20.74 -8.04
N SER A 95 9.41 -22.04 -8.24
CA SER A 95 9.23 -22.73 -9.52
C SER A 95 8.58 -24.09 -9.28
N LEU A 96 8.22 -24.81 -10.35
CA LEU A 96 7.72 -26.18 -10.22
C LEU A 96 8.75 -27.13 -9.56
N ALA A 97 10.04 -26.89 -9.78
CA ALA A 97 11.10 -27.70 -9.18
C ALA A 97 11.41 -27.31 -7.73
N ASN A 98 11.31 -26.01 -7.41
CA ASN A 98 11.60 -25.45 -6.09
C ASN A 98 10.42 -24.56 -5.66
N ASP A 99 9.42 -25.14 -5.01
CA ASP A 99 8.22 -24.42 -4.56
C ASP A 99 8.37 -23.91 -3.13
N TYR A 100 9.06 -22.78 -2.97
CA TYR A 100 9.28 -22.15 -1.66
C TYR A 100 7.99 -21.61 -1.02
N LEU A 101 6.93 -21.36 -1.80
CA LEU A 101 5.63 -21.00 -1.24
C LEU A 101 5.06 -22.15 -0.41
N THR A 102 5.16 -23.38 -0.93
CA THR A 102 4.63 -24.57 -0.24
C THR A 102 5.60 -25.08 0.83
N GLN A 103 6.89 -25.17 0.51
CA GLN A 103 7.89 -25.83 1.37
C GLN A 103 8.57 -24.89 2.37
N GLY A 104 8.41 -23.57 2.19
CA GLY A 104 9.27 -22.60 2.86
C GLY A 104 10.68 -22.61 2.29
N TYR A 105 11.54 -21.80 2.87
CA TYR A 105 12.94 -21.66 2.48
C TYR A 105 13.78 -21.27 3.69
N TRP A 106 15.00 -21.81 3.82
CA TRP A 106 15.95 -21.43 4.87
C TRP A 106 17.38 -21.52 4.35
N ALA A 107 18.07 -20.40 4.27
CA ALA A 107 19.50 -20.33 3.99
C ALA A 107 20.27 -20.82 5.23
N MET A 108 20.89 -22.00 5.13
CA MET A 108 21.71 -22.55 6.21
C MET A 108 23.08 -21.86 6.31
N ARG A 109 23.45 -21.12 5.26
CA ARG A 109 24.70 -20.36 5.16
C ARG A 109 24.48 -19.08 4.35
N ARG A 110 25.33 -18.07 4.55
CA ARG A 110 25.21 -16.76 3.90
C ARG A 110 25.31 -16.81 2.37
N ASP A 111 26.08 -17.75 1.84
CA ASP A 111 26.22 -17.99 0.39
C ASP A 111 24.94 -18.53 -0.26
N GLN A 112 24.00 -19.03 0.54
CA GLN A 112 22.71 -19.53 0.07
C GLN A 112 21.63 -18.44 0.03
N GLU A 113 21.77 -17.35 0.78
CA GLU A 113 20.78 -16.26 0.86
C GLU A 113 20.46 -15.68 -0.53
N LEU A 114 19.18 -15.63 -0.90
CA LEU A 114 18.76 -15.36 -2.28
C LEU A 114 18.63 -13.86 -2.58
N PRO A 115 19.36 -13.30 -3.57
CA PRO A 115 19.26 -11.88 -3.93
C PRO A 115 17.90 -11.50 -4.50
N ASN A 116 17.40 -10.31 -4.17
CA ASN A 116 16.10 -9.80 -4.65
C ASN A 116 16.27 -8.50 -5.44
N PRO A 117 16.49 -8.56 -6.77
CA PRO A 117 16.65 -7.36 -7.58
C PRO A 117 15.43 -6.43 -7.49
N GLY A 118 15.66 -5.18 -7.10
CA GLY A 118 14.63 -4.16 -6.96
C GLY A 118 13.95 -4.09 -5.58
N LEU A 119 14.25 -5.02 -4.67
CA LEU A 119 13.85 -4.89 -3.27
C LEU A 119 14.79 -3.91 -2.56
N THR A 120 14.22 -3.03 -1.74
CA THR A 120 14.97 -2.07 -0.93
C THR A 120 14.62 -2.16 0.55
N ALA A 121 15.58 -1.79 1.40
CA ALA A 121 15.36 -1.49 2.80
C ALA A 121 15.78 -0.04 3.05
N THR A 122 14.83 0.80 3.44
CA THR A 122 15.03 2.25 3.58
C THR A 122 14.97 2.66 5.05
N PHE A 123 16.04 3.28 5.54
CA PHE A 123 16.13 3.83 6.89
C PHE A 123 15.78 5.32 6.90
N ILE A 124 15.12 5.78 7.96
CA ILE A 124 14.95 7.21 8.22
C ILE A 124 16.18 7.73 8.96
N ILE A 125 16.94 8.61 8.32
CA ILE A 125 18.09 9.28 8.91
C ILE A 125 17.62 10.45 9.77
N ARG A 126 16.73 11.28 9.22
CA ARG A 126 16.23 12.50 9.88
C ARG A 126 14.88 12.92 9.30
N MET A 127 14.06 13.52 10.16
CA MET A 127 12.84 14.24 9.83
C MET A 127 12.98 15.72 10.21
N GLU A 128 12.33 16.60 9.46
CA GLU A 128 12.36 18.05 9.67
C GLU A 128 11.05 18.70 9.22
N ASP A 129 10.54 19.65 10.00
CA ASP A 129 9.49 20.55 9.53
C ASP A 129 10.10 21.58 8.56
N VAL A 130 9.63 21.55 7.32
CA VAL A 130 10.06 22.44 6.24
C VAL A 130 8.89 23.27 5.69
N THR A 131 7.79 23.38 6.44
CA THR A 131 6.56 24.06 6.04
C THR A 131 6.82 25.47 5.55
N SER A 132 7.60 26.25 6.30
CA SER A 132 7.96 27.62 5.94
C SER A 132 8.77 27.71 4.64
N GLN A 133 9.68 26.76 4.41
CA GLN A 133 10.51 26.72 3.21
C GLN A 133 9.71 26.30 1.96
N VAL A 134 8.72 25.43 2.14
CA VAL A 134 7.85 24.93 1.07
C VAL A 134 6.81 25.97 0.67
N LEU A 135 6.21 26.65 1.65
CA LEU A 135 5.18 27.67 1.42
C LEU A 135 5.75 29.07 1.12
N ALA A 136 7.07 29.24 1.17
CA ALA A 136 7.72 30.50 0.82
C ALA A 136 7.34 30.96 -0.60
N GLY A 137 6.74 32.15 -0.70
CA GLY A 137 6.33 32.74 -1.98
C GLY A 137 5.10 32.08 -2.63
N VAL A 138 4.42 31.15 -1.95
CA VAL A 138 3.18 30.54 -2.45
C VAL A 138 1.99 31.40 -2.03
N PRO A 139 1.24 32.00 -2.98
CA PRO A 139 0.06 32.79 -2.65
C PRO A 139 -1.01 31.92 -1.96
N THR A 140 -1.65 32.47 -0.93
CA THR A 140 -2.75 31.80 -0.22
C THR A 140 -4.12 32.06 -0.84
N ARG A 141 -4.22 33.04 -1.76
CA ARG A 141 -5.45 33.43 -2.46
C ARG A 141 -5.12 33.88 -3.88
N GLY A 142 -6.12 33.83 -4.77
CA GLY A 142 -6.01 34.37 -6.13
C GLY A 142 -5.15 33.56 -7.09
N ILE A 143 -4.86 32.30 -6.75
CA ILE A 143 -4.13 31.34 -7.59
C ILE A 143 -5.01 30.10 -7.81
N ALA A 144 -4.95 29.48 -8.98
CA ALA A 144 -5.60 28.20 -9.20
C ALA A 144 -4.86 27.10 -8.43
N GLU A 145 -5.60 26.15 -7.83
CA GLU A 145 -4.99 25.10 -7.01
C GLU A 145 -3.95 24.26 -7.78
N ALA A 146 -4.16 24.02 -9.08
CA ALA A 146 -3.18 23.31 -9.91
C ALA A 146 -1.84 24.06 -10.02
N ASP A 147 -1.88 25.38 -10.17
CA ASP A 147 -0.66 26.21 -10.24
C ASP A 147 0.00 26.31 -8.86
N ARG A 148 -0.82 26.38 -7.80
CA ARG A 148 -0.34 26.36 -6.41
C ARG A 148 0.41 25.06 -6.10
N GLU A 149 -0.16 23.91 -6.47
CA GLU A 149 0.44 22.58 -6.32
C GLU A 149 1.79 22.51 -7.04
N GLN A 150 1.91 23.08 -8.25
CA GLN A 150 3.17 23.12 -8.99
C GLN A 150 4.25 23.91 -8.24
N LEU A 151 3.90 25.07 -7.67
CA LEU A 151 4.83 25.87 -6.86
C LEU A 151 5.28 25.11 -5.60
N VAL A 152 4.33 24.51 -4.88
CA VAL A 152 4.60 23.68 -3.68
C VAL A 152 5.50 22.50 -4.03
N GLN A 153 5.25 21.83 -5.15
CA GLN A 153 6.05 20.71 -5.63
C GLN A 153 7.47 21.16 -6.01
N ALA A 154 7.62 22.28 -6.71
CA ALA A 154 8.91 22.85 -7.07
C ALA A 154 9.73 23.21 -5.82
N ASN A 155 9.12 23.88 -4.84
CA ASN A 155 9.75 24.22 -3.57
C ASN A 155 10.14 22.97 -2.78
N SER A 156 9.25 21.98 -2.70
CA SER A 156 9.51 20.69 -2.07
C SER A 156 10.72 19.96 -2.67
N GLN A 157 10.82 19.94 -4.01
CA GLN A 157 11.97 19.34 -4.70
C GLN A 157 13.26 20.12 -4.44
N ARG A 158 13.21 21.46 -4.42
CA ARG A 158 14.37 22.30 -4.11
C ARG A 158 14.90 22.02 -2.69
N VAL A 159 14.01 21.99 -1.69
CA VAL A 159 14.35 21.69 -0.30
C VAL A 159 14.95 20.29 -0.18
N ALA A 160 14.32 19.28 -0.78
CA ALA A 160 14.83 17.90 -0.77
C ALA A 160 16.22 17.78 -1.42
N ARG A 161 16.45 18.42 -2.58
CA ARG A 161 17.76 18.40 -3.27
C ARG A 161 18.86 19.05 -2.43
N ALA A 162 18.56 20.18 -1.79
CA ALA A 162 19.51 20.87 -0.92
C ALA A 162 19.92 19.98 0.27
N ALA A 163 18.98 19.24 0.87
CA ALA A 163 19.23 18.40 2.04
C ALA A 163 20.17 17.20 1.78
N VAL A 164 20.37 16.80 0.52
CA VAL A 164 21.22 15.63 0.17
C VAL A 164 22.50 16.02 -0.57
N GLN A 165 22.70 17.32 -0.86
CA GLN A 165 23.84 17.78 -1.64
C GLN A 165 25.18 17.32 -1.02
N GLY A 166 26.00 16.63 -1.81
CA GLY A 166 27.29 16.10 -1.36
C GLY A 166 27.22 14.83 -0.51
N THR A 167 26.04 14.20 -0.40
CA THR A 167 25.83 12.96 0.37
C THR A 167 25.26 11.84 -0.52
N HIS A 168 25.27 10.59 -0.03
CA HIS A 168 24.62 9.45 -0.70
C HIS A 168 23.16 9.24 -0.27
N TYR A 169 22.66 10.06 0.64
CA TYR A 169 21.29 9.97 1.14
C TYR A 169 20.28 10.38 0.06
N GLN A 170 19.03 9.99 0.28
CA GLN A 170 17.89 10.48 -0.49
C GLN A 170 17.02 11.36 0.42
N ALA A 171 16.25 12.28 -0.17
CA ALA A 171 15.30 13.06 0.58
C ALA A 171 14.01 13.23 -0.22
N PHE A 172 12.90 13.30 0.51
CA PHE A 172 11.61 13.68 -0.05
C PHE A 172 10.83 14.49 0.98
N VAL A 173 9.96 15.37 0.49
CA VAL A 173 9.03 16.14 1.32
C VAL A 173 7.64 15.53 1.19
N ARG A 174 6.91 15.39 2.30
CA ARG A 174 5.50 14.97 2.30
C ARG A 174 4.61 16.03 2.93
N PRO A 175 3.43 16.28 2.33
CA PRO A 175 2.40 17.03 2.99
C PRO A 175 1.80 16.22 4.14
N PHE A 176 1.49 16.90 5.23
CA PHE A 176 0.72 16.42 6.38
C PHE A 176 -0.50 17.32 6.56
N TYR A 177 -1.56 16.77 7.17
CA TYR A 177 -2.82 17.49 7.42
C TYR A 177 -3.38 18.17 6.17
N GLU A 178 -3.51 17.41 5.06
CA GLU A 178 -3.99 17.89 3.76
C GLU A 178 -3.20 19.09 3.20
N GLY A 179 -1.89 19.16 3.50
CA GLY A 179 -0.99 20.19 2.98
C GLY A 179 -0.88 21.46 3.83
N ASN A 180 -1.36 21.41 5.08
CA ASN A 180 -1.12 22.46 6.07
C ASN A 180 0.31 22.44 6.62
N GLU A 181 0.94 21.27 6.68
CA GLU A 181 2.34 21.11 7.12
C GLU A 181 3.12 20.29 6.09
N TYR A 182 4.43 20.49 6.03
CA TYR A 182 5.33 19.77 5.14
C TYR A 182 6.57 19.29 5.90
N TYR A 183 6.79 17.98 5.87
CA TYR A 183 7.95 17.37 6.53
C TYR A 183 8.92 16.79 5.51
N LEU A 184 10.19 17.09 5.67
CA LEU A 184 11.29 16.46 4.94
C LEU A 184 11.71 15.17 5.64
N PHE A 185 11.91 14.12 4.87
CA PHE A 185 12.46 12.84 5.30
C PHE A 185 13.77 12.60 4.57
N LEU A 186 14.88 12.64 5.29
CA LEU A 186 16.19 12.21 4.82
C LEU A 186 16.34 10.71 5.08
N THR A 187 16.70 9.95 4.06
CA THR A 187 16.71 8.48 4.08
C THR A 187 18.00 7.89 3.53
N GLU A 188 18.28 6.65 3.95
CA GLU A 188 19.35 5.83 3.41
C GLU A 188 18.77 4.53 2.86
N VAL A 189 18.99 4.28 1.58
CA VAL A 189 18.30 3.21 0.83
C VAL A 189 19.29 2.11 0.46
N PHE A 190 19.14 0.93 1.05
CA PHE A 190 19.93 -0.25 0.73
C PHE A 190 19.23 -1.09 -0.35
N GLY A 191 19.96 -1.44 -1.41
CA GLY A 191 19.43 -2.17 -2.58
C GLY A 191 19.85 -3.64 -2.69
N ASP A 192 20.69 -4.13 -1.79
CA ASP A 192 21.06 -5.55 -1.69
C ASP A 192 20.39 -6.16 -0.46
N VAL A 193 19.15 -6.62 -0.65
CA VAL A 193 18.35 -7.28 0.39
C VAL A 193 18.07 -8.71 -0.03
N ARG A 194 18.52 -9.68 0.76
CA ARG A 194 18.49 -11.11 0.41
C ARG A 194 17.51 -11.86 1.28
N LEU A 195 16.79 -12.82 0.69
CA LEU A 195 15.90 -13.71 1.43
C LEU A 195 16.74 -14.71 2.21
N VAL A 196 16.55 -14.74 3.52
CA VAL A 196 17.25 -15.65 4.45
C VAL A 196 16.33 -16.82 4.79
N GLY A 197 15.06 -16.55 5.06
CA GLY A 197 14.13 -17.62 5.39
C GLY A 197 12.68 -17.22 5.35
N ALA A 198 11.82 -18.19 5.09
CA ALA A 198 10.38 -18.05 5.16
C ALA A 198 9.77 -19.41 5.56
N PRO A 199 8.82 -19.43 6.50
CA PRO A 199 8.08 -20.65 6.78
C PRO A 199 7.21 -21.07 5.57
N PRO A 200 6.77 -22.33 5.48
CA PRO A 200 5.72 -22.75 4.57
C PRO A 200 4.51 -21.82 4.59
N SER A 201 3.82 -21.61 3.46
CA SER A 201 2.59 -20.81 3.42
C SER A 201 1.47 -21.38 4.31
N SER A 202 1.50 -22.67 4.62
CA SER A 202 0.61 -23.27 5.61
C SER A 202 0.81 -22.73 7.03
N ILE A 203 1.95 -22.11 7.33
CA ILE A 203 2.24 -21.40 8.59
C ILE A 203 2.16 -19.89 8.35
N GLY A 204 2.91 -19.39 7.36
CA GLY A 204 3.04 -17.96 7.04
C GLY A 204 1.73 -17.31 6.57
N LYS A 205 0.79 -18.10 6.06
CA LYS A 205 -0.55 -17.69 5.65
C LYS A 205 -1.61 -18.72 6.11
N PHE A 206 -1.40 -19.34 7.29
CA PHE A 206 -2.39 -20.25 7.89
C PHE A 206 -3.78 -19.62 7.94
N GLY A 207 -4.80 -20.40 7.58
CA GLY A 207 -6.20 -19.95 7.46
C GLY A 207 -6.51 -19.16 6.18
N GLY A 208 -5.49 -18.80 5.39
CA GLY A 208 -5.65 -18.17 4.08
C GLY A 208 -6.54 -16.93 4.13
N ASP A 209 -7.39 -16.79 3.11
CA ASP A 209 -8.29 -15.65 3.04
C ASP A 209 -9.51 -15.80 3.96
N THR A 210 -9.81 -17.01 4.46
CA THR A 210 -10.87 -17.27 5.45
C THR A 210 -10.57 -16.57 6.77
N ASP A 211 -9.32 -16.67 7.24
CA ASP A 211 -8.91 -16.07 8.52
C ASP A 211 -8.45 -14.62 8.35
N ASN A 212 -8.16 -14.15 7.13
CA ASN A 212 -7.72 -12.78 6.91
C ASN A 212 -8.71 -11.74 7.51
N TRP A 213 -8.24 -10.65 8.12
CA TRP A 213 -9.08 -9.70 8.88
C TRP A 213 -9.96 -10.30 10.01
N ALA A 214 -9.69 -11.51 10.51
CA ALA A 214 -10.42 -12.12 11.63
C ALA A 214 -9.55 -12.35 12.88
N TRP A 215 -10.23 -12.43 14.02
CA TRP A 215 -9.74 -12.89 15.33
C TRP A 215 -10.75 -13.91 15.90
N PRO A 216 -10.35 -15.02 16.56
CA PRO A 216 -8.99 -15.49 16.84
C PRO A 216 -8.13 -15.73 15.60
N ARG A 217 -6.80 -15.65 15.76
CA ARG A 217 -5.84 -15.86 14.66
C ARG A 217 -4.66 -16.72 15.11
N HIS A 218 -4.22 -17.62 14.22
CA HIS A 218 -3.15 -18.59 14.48
C HIS A 218 -2.08 -18.60 13.36
N THR A 219 -1.88 -17.47 12.68
CA THR A 219 -0.94 -17.35 11.55
C THR A 219 0.46 -16.95 12.04
N GLY A 220 1.47 -17.74 11.69
CA GLY A 220 2.88 -17.39 11.89
C GLY A 220 3.41 -16.49 10.78
N ASP A 221 2.85 -15.28 10.63
CA ASP A 221 3.09 -14.37 9.51
C ASP A 221 4.43 -13.64 9.62
N PHE A 222 5.53 -14.35 9.34
CA PHE A 222 6.88 -13.77 9.33
C PHE A 222 7.75 -14.30 8.19
N SER A 223 8.72 -13.49 7.77
CA SER A 223 9.82 -13.87 6.89
C SER A 223 11.08 -13.12 7.30
N VAL A 224 12.23 -13.64 6.88
CA VAL A 224 13.55 -13.20 7.31
C VAL A 224 14.37 -12.81 6.09
N PHE A 225 14.92 -11.61 6.15
CA PHE A 225 15.83 -11.08 5.13
C PHE A 225 17.14 -10.63 5.77
N ARG A 226 18.14 -10.34 4.95
CA ARG A 226 19.37 -9.68 5.39
C ARG A 226 19.73 -8.55 4.46
N ILE A 227 20.08 -7.41 5.06
CA ILE A 227 20.62 -6.26 4.33
C ILE A 227 22.13 -6.45 4.16
N TYR A 228 22.61 -6.25 2.94
CA TYR A 228 24.01 -6.22 2.58
C TYR A 228 24.43 -4.81 2.17
N ALA A 229 25.68 -4.49 2.44
CA ALA A 229 26.29 -3.19 2.19
C ALA A 229 27.68 -3.36 1.54
N GLY A 230 28.19 -2.28 0.97
CA GLY A 230 29.60 -2.21 0.57
C GLY A 230 30.55 -2.40 1.77
N PRO A 231 31.85 -2.59 1.53
CA PRO A 231 32.85 -2.74 2.60
C PRO A 231 32.91 -1.55 3.58
N ASP A 232 32.49 -0.36 3.14
CA ASP A 232 32.37 0.87 3.92
C ASP A 232 31.04 0.98 4.68
N ASN A 233 30.25 -0.09 4.70
CA ASN A 233 28.91 -0.18 5.30
C ASN A 233 27.85 0.74 4.64
N LYS A 234 28.11 1.27 3.43
CA LYS A 234 27.17 2.09 2.68
C LYS A 234 26.32 1.26 1.70
N PRO A 235 25.19 1.80 1.24
CA PRO A 235 24.39 1.17 0.20
C PRO A 235 25.21 0.85 -1.06
N ALA A 236 25.04 -0.36 -1.56
CA ALA A 236 25.62 -0.82 -2.81
C ALA A 236 24.59 -1.66 -3.60
N PRO A 237 24.67 -1.69 -4.94
CA PRO A 237 24.00 -2.73 -5.72
C PRO A 237 24.46 -4.13 -5.30
N TYR A 238 23.68 -5.15 -5.64
CA TYR A 238 24.06 -6.54 -5.37
C TYR A 238 25.47 -6.87 -5.89
N SER A 239 26.28 -7.43 -5.00
CA SER A 239 27.59 -8.00 -5.31
C SER A 239 27.88 -9.17 -4.37
N LYS A 240 28.56 -10.19 -4.88
CA LYS A 240 29.05 -11.30 -4.04
C LYS A 240 30.06 -10.84 -2.98
N ALA A 241 30.71 -9.69 -3.20
CA ALA A 241 31.68 -9.10 -2.27
C ALA A 241 31.03 -8.20 -1.20
N ASN A 242 29.73 -7.88 -1.31
CA ASN A 242 29.05 -7.14 -0.27
C ASN A 242 29.04 -7.93 1.04
N VAL A 243 29.08 -7.20 2.16
CA VAL A 243 29.11 -7.77 3.50
C VAL A 243 27.80 -7.48 4.24
N PRO A 244 27.42 -8.29 5.25
CA PRO A 244 26.26 -8.00 6.08
C PRO A 244 26.31 -6.57 6.66
N PHE A 245 25.23 -5.83 6.49
CA PHE A 245 25.09 -4.48 7.01
C PHE A 245 25.23 -4.47 8.54
N LYS A 246 26.02 -3.53 9.07
CA LYS A 246 26.16 -3.27 10.50
C LYS A 246 25.23 -2.11 10.86
N PRO A 247 24.09 -2.36 11.52
CA PRO A 247 23.13 -1.31 11.84
C PRO A 247 23.61 -0.45 13.02
N ARG A 248 23.09 0.77 13.12
CA ARG A 248 23.34 1.65 14.29
C ARG A 248 22.59 1.16 15.54
N HIS A 249 21.47 0.46 15.36
CA HIS A 249 20.68 -0.15 16.41
C HIS A 249 20.02 -1.46 15.92
N HIS A 250 19.71 -2.38 16.81
CA HIS A 250 18.91 -3.56 16.51
C HIS A 250 18.06 -3.93 17.72
N LEU A 251 16.88 -4.52 17.47
CA LEU A 251 15.92 -4.85 18.50
C LEU A 251 16.31 -6.17 19.21
N PRO A 252 16.41 -6.19 20.55
CA PRO A 252 16.47 -7.43 21.29
C PRO A 252 15.10 -8.13 21.26
N ILE A 253 15.10 -9.46 21.24
CA ILE A 253 13.88 -10.27 21.25
C ILE A 253 13.60 -10.72 22.69
N SER A 254 12.44 -10.33 23.23
CA SER A 254 11.99 -10.79 24.54
C SER A 254 11.49 -12.24 24.47
N LEU A 255 11.95 -13.08 25.39
CA LEU A 255 11.44 -14.45 25.60
C LEU A 255 10.47 -14.55 26.78
N ALA A 256 10.13 -13.42 27.42
CA ALA A 256 9.26 -13.40 28.60
C ALA A 256 7.76 -13.55 28.28
N GLY A 257 7.39 -13.53 26.99
CA GLY A 257 6.00 -13.50 26.54
C GLY A 257 5.33 -12.13 26.72
N VAL A 258 4.01 -12.09 26.50
CA VAL A 258 3.16 -10.90 26.65
C VAL A 258 1.89 -11.28 27.42
N ARG A 259 1.36 -10.35 28.22
CA ARG A 259 0.12 -10.52 28.99
C ARG A 259 -0.88 -9.41 28.67
N PRO A 260 -2.20 -9.65 28.88
CA PRO A 260 -3.19 -8.59 28.80
C PRO A 260 -2.82 -7.40 29.68
N GLY A 261 -2.83 -6.19 29.11
CA GLY A 261 -2.48 -4.95 29.79
C GLY A 261 -1.00 -4.52 29.69
N ASP A 262 -0.12 -5.35 29.12
CA ASP A 262 1.25 -4.92 28.84
C ASP A 262 1.25 -3.80 27.77
N PHE A 263 2.12 -2.79 27.97
CA PHE A 263 2.26 -1.69 27.02
C PHE A 263 2.85 -2.18 25.68
N THR A 264 2.27 -1.72 24.57
CA THR A 264 2.76 -2.01 23.22
C THR A 264 2.92 -0.73 22.41
N LEU A 265 4.09 -0.55 21.79
CA LEU A 265 4.34 0.50 20.79
C LEU A 265 4.61 -0.17 19.44
N VAL A 266 3.87 0.23 18.42
CA VAL A 266 4.11 -0.19 17.03
C VAL A 266 4.69 1.01 16.27
N TYR A 267 5.88 0.82 15.71
CA TYR A 267 6.57 1.82 14.90
C TYR A 267 6.58 1.31 13.46
N GLY A 268 6.06 2.09 12.52
CA GLY A 268 6.11 1.72 11.11
C GLY A 268 5.71 2.82 10.15
N PHE A 269 5.42 2.42 8.91
CA PHE A 269 5.14 3.31 7.78
C PHE A 269 3.70 3.12 7.28
N PRO A 270 2.69 3.62 8.01
CA PRO A 270 1.30 3.53 7.57
C PRO A 270 1.13 4.25 6.23
N GLY A 271 0.45 3.60 5.27
CA GLY A 271 0.35 4.10 3.90
C GLY A 271 -0.61 5.27 3.74
N ARG A 272 -1.88 5.10 4.16
CA ARG A 272 -2.92 6.13 4.02
C ARG A 272 -4.03 5.90 5.05
N THR A 273 -4.49 6.99 5.65
CA THR A 273 -5.74 7.08 6.41
C THR A 273 -6.62 8.17 5.81
N SER A 274 -7.89 8.23 6.21
CA SER A 274 -8.83 9.25 5.74
C SER A 274 -9.83 9.60 6.85
N GLU A 275 -9.31 9.75 8.08
CA GLU A 275 -10.12 9.95 9.29
C GLU A 275 -10.94 11.25 9.27
N TYR A 276 -10.49 12.25 8.50
CA TYR A 276 -11.12 13.56 8.37
C TYR A 276 -12.10 13.67 7.19
N LEU A 277 -12.51 12.56 6.58
CA LEU A 277 -13.55 12.58 5.56
C LEU A 277 -14.87 13.14 6.11
N THR A 278 -15.60 13.84 5.25
CA THR A 278 -16.99 14.23 5.47
C THR A 278 -17.93 13.03 5.40
N SER A 279 -19.16 13.21 5.88
CA SER A 279 -20.26 12.26 5.76
C SER A 279 -20.50 11.86 4.30
N TRP A 280 -20.38 12.80 3.36
CA TRP A 280 -20.47 12.52 1.92
C TRP A 280 -19.32 11.65 1.41
N GLY A 281 -18.09 11.84 1.88
CA GLY A 281 -16.95 11.00 1.50
C GLY A 281 -17.04 9.58 2.08
N VAL A 282 -17.53 9.46 3.31
CA VAL A 282 -17.84 8.16 3.92
C VAL A 282 -18.97 7.45 3.16
N GLU A 283 -20.04 8.18 2.82
CA GLU A 283 -21.17 7.66 2.06
C GLU A 283 -20.76 7.23 0.63
N GLU A 284 -19.96 8.02 -0.08
CA GLU A 284 -19.42 7.65 -1.39
C GLU A 284 -18.56 6.37 -1.32
N THR A 285 -17.70 6.28 -0.30
CA THR A 285 -16.88 5.08 -0.06
C THR A 285 -17.77 3.86 0.17
N TYR A 286 -18.76 4.00 1.06
CA TYR A 286 -19.63 2.93 1.52
C TYR A 286 -20.64 2.45 0.45
N SER A 287 -21.32 3.38 -0.24
CA SER A 287 -22.46 3.08 -1.12
C SER A 287 -22.14 3.08 -2.62
N ALA A 288 -20.99 3.61 -3.04
CA ALA A 288 -20.58 3.62 -4.45
C ALA A 288 -19.23 2.91 -4.69
N SER A 289 -18.13 3.43 -4.14
CA SER A 289 -16.78 2.96 -4.48
C SER A 289 -16.52 1.53 -4.04
N ASN A 290 -16.64 1.23 -2.75
CA ASN A 290 -16.34 -0.12 -2.24
C ASN A 290 -17.23 -1.20 -2.88
N PRO A 291 -18.57 -1.03 -2.99
CA PRO A 291 -19.42 -2.02 -3.67
C PRO A 291 -18.99 -2.32 -5.11
N ALA A 292 -18.65 -1.29 -5.89
CA ALA A 292 -18.20 -1.47 -7.27
C ALA A 292 -16.90 -2.30 -7.34
N LYS A 293 -15.89 -1.93 -6.55
CA LYS A 293 -14.60 -2.63 -6.52
C LYS A 293 -14.73 -4.05 -5.98
N ILE A 294 -15.56 -4.27 -4.94
CA ILE A 294 -15.85 -5.60 -4.38
C ILE A 294 -16.47 -6.50 -5.46
N LYS A 295 -17.48 -6.01 -6.18
CA LYS A 295 -18.18 -6.77 -7.23
C LYS A 295 -17.21 -7.25 -8.32
N VAL A 296 -16.33 -6.35 -8.77
CA VAL A 296 -15.34 -6.67 -9.81
C VAL A 296 -14.30 -7.67 -9.30
N ARG A 297 -13.78 -7.47 -8.09
CA ARG A 297 -12.79 -8.39 -7.50
C ARG A 297 -13.36 -9.75 -7.18
N ASP A 298 -14.62 -9.84 -6.77
CA ASP A 298 -15.29 -11.13 -6.52
C ASP A 298 -15.30 -12.01 -7.77
N ALA A 299 -15.72 -11.44 -8.91
CA ALA A 299 -15.71 -12.14 -10.20
C ALA A 299 -14.30 -12.59 -10.61
N LYS A 300 -13.31 -11.70 -10.48
CA LYS A 300 -11.91 -12.01 -10.82
C LYS A 300 -11.33 -13.09 -9.90
N LEU A 301 -11.46 -12.94 -8.59
CA LEU A 301 -10.88 -13.85 -7.59
C LEU A 301 -11.45 -15.26 -7.72
N LYS A 302 -12.75 -15.41 -8.04
CA LYS A 302 -13.35 -16.73 -8.28
C LYS A 302 -12.67 -17.49 -9.43
N ILE A 303 -12.38 -16.80 -10.54
CA ILE A 303 -11.72 -17.39 -11.70
C ILE A 303 -10.27 -17.75 -11.35
N LEU A 304 -9.54 -16.81 -10.73
CA LEU A 304 -8.16 -17.05 -10.33
C LEU A 304 -8.06 -18.22 -9.35
N ALA A 305 -8.93 -18.30 -8.34
CA ALA A 305 -8.94 -19.40 -7.39
C ALA A 305 -9.15 -20.76 -8.06
N THR A 306 -10.08 -20.83 -9.03
CA THR A 306 -10.36 -22.05 -9.79
C THR A 306 -9.16 -22.50 -10.60
N ASP A 307 -8.53 -21.59 -11.36
CA ASP A 307 -7.39 -21.92 -12.21
C ASP A 307 -6.12 -22.22 -11.39
N MET A 308 -5.92 -21.52 -10.27
CA MET A 308 -4.81 -21.79 -9.33
C MET A 308 -4.97 -23.15 -8.65
N ALA A 309 -6.18 -23.58 -8.31
CA ALA A 309 -6.43 -24.90 -7.74
C ALA A 309 -6.17 -26.03 -8.77
N ALA A 310 -6.36 -25.76 -10.06
CA ALA A 310 -6.20 -26.74 -11.13
C ALA A 310 -4.74 -26.88 -11.64
N SER A 311 -3.85 -25.94 -11.32
CA SER A 311 -2.47 -25.96 -11.84
C SER A 311 -1.47 -25.30 -10.90
N ASP A 312 -0.46 -26.06 -10.46
CA ASP A 312 0.64 -25.51 -9.66
C ASP A 312 1.42 -24.41 -10.37
N LYS A 313 1.56 -24.51 -11.70
CA LYS A 313 2.18 -23.45 -12.50
C LYS A 313 1.40 -22.14 -12.35
N VAL A 314 0.07 -22.18 -12.53
CA VAL A 314 -0.78 -20.99 -12.38
C VAL A 314 -0.81 -20.51 -10.94
N ARG A 315 -0.89 -21.43 -9.96
CA ARG A 315 -0.79 -21.12 -8.52
C ARG A 315 0.47 -20.32 -8.22
N ILE A 316 1.64 -20.78 -8.67
CA ILE A 316 2.92 -20.09 -8.48
C ILE A 316 2.90 -18.74 -9.21
N GLN A 317 2.47 -18.68 -10.48
CA GLN A 317 2.43 -17.45 -11.27
C GLN A 317 1.51 -16.37 -10.68
N TYR A 318 0.38 -16.76 -10.09
CA TYR A 318 -0.65 -15.84 -9.61
C TYR A 318 -0.65 -15.63 -8.11
N ALA A 319 0.13 -16.37 -7.33
CA ALA A 319 0.13 -16.33 -5.86
C ALA A 319 0.12 -14.90 -5.28
N ALA A 320 1.11 -14.06 -5.65
CA ALA A 320 1.20 -12.71 -5.09
C ALA A 320 0.10 -11.77 -5.60
N LYS A 321 -0.26 -11.88 -6.88
CA LYS A 321 -1.36 -11.10 -7.49
C LYS A 321 -2.69 -11.41 -6.78
N TYR A 322 -2.98 -12.68 -6.59
CA TYR A 322 -4.18 -13.16 -5.90
C TYR A 322 -4.23 -12.67 -4.46
N ALA A 323 -3.13 -12.82 -3.71
CA ALA A 323 -3.06 -12.38 -2.32
C ALA A 323 -3.30 -10.87 -2.15
N GLY A 324 -2.68 -10.04 -3.00
CA GLY A 324 -2.91 -8.60 -2.99
C GLY A 324 -4.35 -8.20 -3.31
N LEU A 325 -4.96 -8.88 -4.30
CA LEU A 325 -6.36 -8.66 -4.68
C LEU A 325 -7.32 -9.06 -3.56
N ALA A 326 -7.16 -10.26 -3.01
CA ALA A 326 -8.01 -10.83 -1.96
C ALA A 326 -7.92 -10.03 -0.66
N ASN A 327 -6.73 -9.52 -0.31
CA ASN A 327 -6.54 -8.72 0.91
C ASN A 327 -7.43 -7.48 0.94
N TYR A 328 -7.39 -6.67 -0.13
CA TYR A 328 -8.19 -5.44 -0.23
C TYR A 328 -9.67 -5.74 -0.49
N TRP A 329 -9.99 -6.79 -1.25
CA TRP A 329 -11.37 -7.25 -1.41
C TRP A 329 -12.02 -7.53 -0.06
N LYS A 330 -11.33 -8.27 0.81
CA LYS A 330 -11.81 -8.55 2.17
C LYS A 330 -11.79 -7.31 3.08
N LYS A 331 -10.77 -6.45 2.95
CA LYS A 331 -10.71 -5.16 3.65
C LYS A 331 -11.97 -4.34 3.37
N TRP A 332 -12.33 -4.12 2.11
CA TRP A 332 -13.49 -3.29 1.75
C TRP A 332 -14.82 -3.89 2.23
N MET A 333 -14.97 -5.22 2.21
CA MET A 333 -16.13 -5.87 2.81
C MET A 333 -16.21 -5.64 4.33
N GLY A 334 -15.08 -5.72 5.02
CA GLY A 334 -14.98 -5.44 6.45
C GLY A 334 -15.24 -3.97 6.78
N GLU A 335 -14.65 -3.06 6.01
CA GLU A 335 -14.83 -1.61 6.11
C GLU A 335 -16.31 -1.23 5.96
N ASN A 336 -16.98 -1.71 4.90
CA ASN A 336 -18.41 -1.46 4.71
C ASN A 336 -19.26 -2.00 5.86
N ARG A 337 -18.94 -3.20 6.37
CA ARG A 337 -19.64 -3.77 7.54
C ARG A 337 -19.43 -2.91 8.78
N GLY A 338 -18.20 -2.42 9.01
CA GLY A 338 -17.86 -1.56 10.13
C GLY A 338 -18.56 -0.20 10.06
N LEU A 339 -18.49 0.47 8.90
CA LEU A 339 -19.15 1.75 8.65
C LEU A 339 -20.66 1.67 8.90
N LYS A 340 -21.31 0.59 8.40
CA LYS A 340 -22.73 0.34 8.65
C LYS A 340 -23.03 0.08 10.13
N LYS A 341 -22.25 -0.78 10.78
CA LYS A 341 -22.47 -1.17 12.18
C LYS A 341 -22.33 0.02 13.14
N LEU A 342 -21.41 0.94 12.85
CA LEU A 342 -21.15 2.11 13.69
C LEU A 342 -22.01 3.32 13.33
N ASP A 343 -22.85 3.20 12.30
CA ASP A 343 -23.61 4.31 11.73
C ASP A 343 -22.70 5.53 11.43
N ALA A 344 -21.59 5.25 10.73
CA ALA A 344 -20.49 6.20 10.57
C ALA A 344 -20.91 7.48 9.82
N VAL A 345 -21.85 7.38 8.88
CA VAL A 345 -22.36 8.53 8.12
C VAL A 345 -23.09 9.50 9.06
N THR A 346 -24.01 9.00 9.90
CA THR A 346 -24.73 9.81 10.89
C THR A 346 -23.77 10.47 11.88
N ARG A 347 -22.81 9.72 12.42
CA ARG A 347 -21.78 10.27 13.32
C ARG A 347 -20.98 11.40 12.68
N LYS A 348 -20.65 11.29 11.39
CA LYS A 348 -20.01 12.38 10.64
C LYS A 348 -20.92 13.58 10.48
N GLN A 349 -22.21 13.38 10.20
CA GLN A 349 -23.19 14.47 10.13
C GLN A 349 -23.33 15.21 11.47
N GLU A 350 -23.30 14.50 12.60
CA GLU A 350 -23.31 15.11 13.94
C GLU A 350 -22.05 15.95 14.20
N GLN A 351 -20.88 15.43 13.82
CA GLN A 351 -19.60 16.15 13.89
C GLN A 351 -19.63 17.41 13.00
N GLU A 352 -20.15 17.28 11.79
CA GLU A 352 -20.29 18.36 10.81
C GLU A 352 -21.27 19.44 11.29
N ALA A 353 -22.38 19.07 11.92
CA ALA A 353 -23.31 20.01 12.52
C ALA A 353 -22.63 20.83 13.64
N THR A 354 -21.84 20.16 14.48
CA THR A 354 -21.04 20.82 15.53
C THR A 354 -20.00 21.78 14.92
N PHE A 355 -19.31 21.35 13.86
CA PHE A 355 -18.37 22.19 13.13
C PHE A 355 -19.06 23.41 12.51
N GLN A 356 -20.21 23.23 11.86
CA GLN A 356 -20.94 24.33 11.22
C GLN A 356 -21.44 25.35 12.25
N GLN A 357 -21.92 24.89 13.41
CA GLN A 357 -22.30 25.77 14.53
C GLN A 357 -21.09 26.57 15.05
N TRP A 358 -19.94 25.91 15.21
CA TRP A 358 -18.70 26.59 15.57
C TRP A 358 -18.29 27.62 14.51
N ALA A 359 -18.29 27.27 13.23
CA ALA A 359 -17.95 28.18 12.14
C ALA A 359 -18.87 29.42 12.15
N ASN A 360 -20.18 29.20 12.28
CA ASN A 360 -21.20 30.25 12.23
C ASN A 360 -21.27 31.12 13.49
N SER A 361 -20.88 30.62 14.66
CA SER A 361 -20.85 31.42 15.90
C SER A 361 -19.64 32.37 15.99
N GLY A 362 -18.78 32.40 14.96
CA GLY A 362 -17.53 33.17 14.97
C GLY A 362 -17.68 34.64 14.69
N ASP A 363 -16.53 35.32 14.67
CA ASP A 363 -16.40 36.62 14.03
C ASP A 363 -16.58 36.50 12.51
N GLU A 364 -16.65 37.64 11.84
CA GLU A 364 -16.84 37.70 10.38
C GLU A 364 -15.74 36.93 9.64
N ALA A 365 -14.49 37.00 10.11
CA ALA A 365 -13.36 36.30 9.52
C ALA A 365 -13.53 34.77 9.58
N ARG A 366 -13.91 34.20 10.73
CA ARG A 366 -14.15 32.76 10.89
C ARG A 366 -15.35 32.31 10.05
N ARG A 367 -16.44 33.06 10.07
CA ARG A 367 -17.63 32.76 9.26
C ARG A 367 -17.30 32.74 7.77
N ALA A 368 -16.59 33.75 7.28
CA ALA A 368 -16.20 33.84 5.88
C ALA A 368 -15.24 32.71 5.46
N ALA A 369 -14.31 32.31 6.33
CA ALA A 369 -13.34 31.26 6.04
C ALA A 369 -13.94 29.85 6.05
N TYR A 370 -14.80 29.53 7.02
CA TYR A 370 -15.23 28.14 7.27
C TYR A 370 -16.71 27.87 6.97
N GLY A 371 -17.57 28.88 7.07
CA GLY A 371 -19.02 28.73 6.89
C GLY A 371 -19.42 28.11 5.54
N PRO A 372 -18.78 28.46 4.42
CA PRO A 372 -19.10 27.90 3.11
C PRO A 372 -18.59 26.47 2.85
N LEU A 373 -17.70 25.92 3.69
CA LEU A 373 -16.95 24.70 3.36
C LEU A 373 -17.85 23.47 3.18
N LEU A 374 -18.71 23.16 4.15
CA LEU A 374 -19.57 21.98 4.07
C LEU A 374 -20.54 22.03 2.88
N PRO A 375 -21.26 23.15 2.61
CA PRO A 375 -22.08 23.26 1.40
C PRO A 375 -21.29 23.12 0.10
N GLN A 376 -20.05 23.60 0.03
CA GLN A 376 -19.19 23.45 -1.15
C GLN A 376 -18.75 21.99 -1.32
N MET A 377 -18.33 21.33 -0.24
CA MET A 377 -17.95 19.91 -0.26
C MET A 377 -19.12 19.03 -0.70
N GLN A 378 -20.34 19.27 -0.20
CA GLN A 378 -21.54 18.55 -0.63
C GLN A 378 -21.73 18.61 -2.15
N ARG A 379 -21.63 19.81 -2.74
CA ARG A 379 -21.77 20.01 -4.18
C ARG A 379 -20.66 19.30 -4.96
N ALA A 380 -19.42 19.36 -4.46
CA ALA A 380 -18.27 18.71 -5.09
C ALA A 380 -18.44 17.18 -5.11
N TYR A 381 -18.84 16.56 -4.00
CA TYR A 381 -19.12 15.12 -3.95
C TYR A 381 -20.28 14.73 -4.88
N ALA A 382 -21.36 15.52 -4.90
CA ALA A 382 -22.48 15.27 -5.81
C ALA A 382 -22.06 15.32 -7.28
N ALA A 383 -21.22 16.29 -7.67
CA ALA A 383 -20.72 16.41 -9.04
C ALA A 383 -19.67 15.35 -9.41
N GLY A 384 -18.89 14.86 -8.43
CA GLY A 384 -17.80 13.91 -8.64
C GLY A 384 -18.22 12.43 -8.69
N ARG A 385 -19.38 12.08 -8.12
CA ARG A 385 -19.80 10.68 -7.87
C ARG A 385 -19.71 9.77 -9.10
N ASP A 386 -20.21 10.23 -10.25
CA ASP A 386 -20.19 9.44 -11.48
C ASP A 386 -18.77 9.23 -12.01
N TYR A 387 -17.89 10.24 -11.89
CA TYR A 387 -16.49 10.13 -12.27
C TYR A 387 -15.73 9.16 -11.37
N ILE A 388 -16.02 9.14 -10.07
CA ILE A 388 -15.45 8.18 -9.13
C ILE A 388 -15.86 6.76 -9.51
N LEU A 389 -17.13 6.53 -9.81
CA LEU A 389 -17.62 5.22 -10.23
C LEU A 389 -16.99 4.78 -11.56
N ALA A 390 -16.92 5.67 -12.55
CA ALA A 390 -16.27 5.41 -13.83
C ALA A 390 -14.79 5.06 -13.64
N ARG A 391 -14.05 5.83 -12.83
CA ARG A 391 -12.64 5.58 -12.48
C ARG A 391 -12.47 4.20 -11.85
N ASP A 392 -13.31 3.83 -10.89
CA ASP A 392 -13.21 2.55 -10.20
C ASP A 392 -13.44 1.37 -11.15
N TYR A 393 -14.41 1.46 -12.06
CA TYR A 393 -14.61 0.43 -13.09
C TYR A 393 -13.50 0.40 -14.15
N VAL A 394 -12.95 1.55 -14.56
CA VAL A 394 -11.77 1.56 -15.43
C VAL A 394 -10.60 0.87 -14.74
N THR A 395 -10.34 1.20 -13.47
CA THR A 395 -9.18 0.70 -12.73
C THR A 395 -9.31 -0.78 -12.39
N GLU A 396 -10.46 -1.21 -11.86
CA GLU A 396 -10.63 -2.57 -11.37
C GLU A 396 -11.08 -3.55 -12.47
N ALA A 397 -11.85 -3.10 -13.47
CA ALA A 397 -12.41 -3.98 -14.49
C ALA A 397 -11.62 -3.91 -15.81
N ALA A 398 -11.51 -2.74 -16.44
CA ALA A 398 -10.81 -2.61 -17.74
C ALA A 398 -9.29 -2.85 -17.58
N LEU A 399 -8.63 -2.10 -16.69
CA LEU A 399 -7.23 -2.28 -16.33
C LEU A 399 -7.02 -3.45 -15.35
N GLY A 400 -8.11 -4.08 -14.89
CA GLY A 400 -8.06 -5.35 -14.19
C GLY A 400 -7.75 -6.54 -15.09
N ILE A 401 -7.86 -6.38 -16.42
CA ILE A 401 -7.48 -7.38 -17.42
C ILE A 401 -6.01 -7.22 -17.74
N GLU A 402 -5.23 -8.29 -17.58
CA GLU A 402 -3.77 -8.20 -17.63
C GLU A 402 -3.26 -7.80 -19.02
N LEU A 403 -3.84 -8.36 -20.09
CA LEU A 403 -3.53 -8.01 -21.47
C LEU A 403 -3.79 -6.52 -21.76
N VAL A 404 -4.90 -5.97 -21.25
CA VAL A 404 -5.26 -4.55 -21.41
C VAL A 404 -4.32 -3.67 -20.61
N ALA A 405 -4.00 -4.06 -19.36
CA ALA A 405 -3.06 -3.33 -18.52
C ALA A 405 -1.65 -3.26 -19.14
N VAL A 406 -1.16 -4.35 -19.74
CA VAL A 406 0.11 -4.38 -20.47
C VAL A 406 0.05 -3.49 -21.70
N ALA A 407 -1.01 -3.56 -22.51
CA ALA A 407 -1.18 -2.67 -23.65
C ALA A 407 -1.14 -1.20 -23.23
N ASN A 408 -1.86 -0.84 -22.17
CA ASN A 408 -1.87 0.50 -21.60
C ASN A 408 -0.47 0.95 -21.13
N SER A 409 0.31 0.05 -20.52
CA SER A 409 1.68 0.36 -20.07
C SER A 409 2.66 0.67 -21.20
N LEU A 410 2.34 0.26 -22.44
CA LEU A 410 3.16 0.49 -23.62
C LEU A 410 2.76 1.77 -24.39
N LEU A 411 1.65 2.42 -24.03
CA LEU A 411 1.21 3.67 -24.69
C LEU A 411 2.28 4.77 -24.65
N PRO A 412 2.96 5.05 -23.53
CA PRO A 412 4.02 6.07 -23.52
C PRO A 412 5.14 5.75 -24.52
N LEU A 413 5.48 4.47 -24.71
CA LEU A 413 6.47 4.08 -25.72
C LEU A 413 5.95 4.33 -27.14
N ALA A 414 4.67 4.03 -27.39
CA ALA A 414 4.02 4.32 -28.67
C ALA A 414 4.00 5.84 -28.96
N ASP A 415 3.77 6.66 -27.94
CA ASP A 415 3.81 8.13 -28.05
C ASP A 415 5.23 8.61 -28.39
N LEU A 416 6.27 8.07 -27.75
CA LEU A 416 7.66 8.41 -28.07
C LEU A 416 8.02 8.07 -29.52
N VAL A 417 7.55 6.93 -30.02
CA VAL A 417 7.73 6.52 -31.43
C VAL A 417 6.99 7.48 -32.37
N THR A 418 5.74 7.81 -32.04
CA THR A 418 4.88 8.71 -32.84
C THR A 418 5.46 10.13 -32.89
N ASN A 419 5.97 10.61 -31.77
CA ASN A 419 6.58 11.93 -31.62
C ASN A 419 8.03 11.99 -32.14
N LYS A 420 8.59 10.87 -32.63
CA LYS A 420 9.93 10.77 -33.21
C LYS A 420 11.02 11.34 -32.29
N VAL A 421 10.96 11.01 -31.00
CA VAL A 421 11.97 11.45 -30.03
C VAL A 421 13.38 10.96 -30.40
N PRO A 422 14.46 11.58 -29.87
CA PRO A 422 15.82 11.17 -30.17
C PRO A 422 16.07 9.67 -29.89
N ALA A 423 16.91 9.04 -30.72
CA ALA A 423 17.15 7.60 -30.67
C ALA A 423 17.64 7.10 -29.31
N ALA A 424 18.41 7.91 -28.57
CA ALA A 424 18.91 7.56 -27.23
C ALA A 424 17.78 7.49 -26.19
N GLU A 425 16.82 8.41 -26.25
CA GLU A 425 15.64 8.42 -25.38
C GLU A 425 14.75 7.21 -25.70
N LEU A 426 14.50 6.96 -26.98
CA LEU A 426 13.73 5.81 -27.43
C LEU A 426 14.40 4.49 -27.01
N ALA A 427 15.71 4.35 -27.17
CA ALA A 427 16.44 3.15 -26.77
C ALA A 427 16.31 2.86 -25.26
N THR A 428 16.34 3.91 -24.44
CA THR A 428 16.13 3.81 -22.98
C THR A 428 14.71 3.34 -22.66
N ALA A 429 13.70 3.91 -23.30
CA ALA A 429 12.31 3.51 -23.14
C ALA A 429 12.06 2.06 -23.59
N VAL A 430 12.64 1.65 -24.72
CA VAL A 430 12.56 0.26 -25.22
C VAL A 430 13.21 -0.72 -24.25
N ALA A 431 14.39 -0.40 -23.70
CA ALA A 431 15.06 -1.25 -22.71
C ALA A 431 14.19 -1.44 -21.45
N LYS A 432 13.56 -0.36 -20.97
CA LYS A 432 12.61 -0.39 -19.85
C LYS A 432 11.39 -1.26 -20.18
N ALA A 433 10.79 -1.09 -21.36
CA ALA A 433 9.64 -1.88 -21.79
C ALA A 433 9.97 -3.38 -21.87
N LYS A 434 11.10 -3.75 -22.48
CA LYS A 434 11.57 -5.14 -22.56
C LYS A 434 11.73 -5.79 -21.18
N LYS A 435 12.29 -5.06 -20.21
CA LYS A 435 12.43 -5.56 -18.84
C LYS A 435 11.06 -5.75 -18.17
N GLY A 436 10.14 -4.82 -18.39
CA GLY A 436 8.76 -4.88 -17.88
C GLY A 436 7.98 -6.07 -18.44
N THR A 437 8.02 -6.27 -19.76
CA THR A 437 7.29 -7.36 -20.44
C THR A 437 7.84 -8.73 -20.05
N ALA A 438 9.16 -8.91 -19.93
CA ALA A 438 9.73 -10.17 -19.47
C ALA A 438 9.24 -10.57 -18.06
N ASN A 439 9.19 -9.60 -17.13
CA ASN A 439 8.65 -9.82 -15.79
C ASN A 439 7.15 -10.13 -15.78
N PHE A 440 6.39 -9.47 -16.67
CA PHE A 440 4.97 -9.74 -16.84
C PHE A 440 4.72 -11.18 -17.30
N PHE A 441 5.34 -11.60 -18.41
CA PHE A 441 5.10 -12.92 -19.00
C PHE A 441 5.53 -14.08 -18.12
N ARG A 442 6.51 -13.86 -17.22
CA ARG A 442 6.88 -14.83 -16.19
C ARG A 442 5.68 -15.27 -15.35
N ASN A 443 4.79 -14.32 -15.01
CA ASN A 443 3.68 -14.51 -14.08
C ASN A 443 2.30 -14.48 -14.79
N TYR A 444 2.28 -14.65 -16.12
CA TYR A 444 1.06 -14.56 -16.93
C TYR A 444 0.56 -15.94 -17.38
N SER A 445 -0.75 -16.13 -17.33
CA SER A 445 -1.45 -17.28 -17.90
C SER A 445 -2.52 -16.77 -18.84
N LEU A 446 -2.28 -16.91 -20.15
CA LEU A 446 -3.21 -16.47 -21.19
C LEU A 446 -4.61 -17.08 -21.04
N PRO A 447 -4.78 -18.41 -20.84
CA PRO A 447 -6.11 -18.99 -20.65
C PRO A 447 -6.86 -18.42 -19.45
N THR A 448 -6.13 -18.07 -18.39
CA THR A 448 -6.70 -17.49 -17.17
C THR A 448 -7.13 -16.03 -17.41
N ASP A 449 -6.27 -15.20 -18.01
CA ASP A 449 -6.60 -13.80 -18.29
C ASP A 449 -7.75 -13.68 -19.30
N GLN A 450 -7.84 -14.58 -20.27
CA GLN A 450 -8.96 -14.62 -21.21
C GLN A 450 -10.31 -14.87 -20.49
N LYS A 451 -10.35 -15.78 -19.51
CA LYS A 451 -11.54 -15.99 -18.66
C LYS A 451 -11.85 -14.74 -17.84
N VAL A 452 -10.82 -14.10 -17.27
CA VAL A 452 -10.96 -12.85 -16.50
C VAL A 452 -11.55 -11.75 -17.40
N ALA A 453 -11.02 -11.54 -18.60
CA ALA A 453 -11.53 -10.55 -19.55
C ALA A 453 -12.99 -10.77 -19.92
N ALA A 454 -13.39 -12.02 -20.18
CA ALA A 454 -14.77 -12.36 -20.47
C ALA A 454 -15.73 -12.06 -19.30
N ALA A 455 -15.24 -12.09 -18.07
CA ALA A 455 -16.03 -11.73 -16.88
C ALA A 455 -16.00 -10.22 -16.57
N LEU A 456 -14.90 -9.52 -16.81
CA LEU A 456 -14.73 -8.13 -16.38
C LEU A 456 -15.22 -7.10 -17.41
N LEU A 457 -15.10 -7.36 -18.72
CA LEU A 457 -15.62 -6.45 -19.75
C LEU A 457 -17.13 -6.16 -19.63
N PRO A 458 -18.02 -7.15 -19.43
CA PRO A 458 -19.43 -6.85 -19.21
C PRO A 458 -19.68 -6.06 -17.92
N LEU A 459 -18.89 -6.32 -16.85
CA LEU A 459 -18.99 -5.54 -15.61
C LEU A 459 -18.56 -4.08 -15.82
N TYR A 460 -17.51 -3.85 -16.60
CA TYR A 460 -17.07 -2.51 -17.00
C TYR A 460 -18.15 -1.78 -17.79
N ALA A 461 -18.72 -2.42 -18.81
CA ALA A 461 -19.75 -1.83 -19.66
C ALA A 461 -21.03 -1.51 -18.90
N ALA A 462 -21.48 -2.41 -18.01
CA ALA A 462 -22.71 -2.22 -17.25
C ALA A 462 -22.54 -1.30 -16.01
N GLY A 463 -21.34 -1.27 -15.43
CA GLY A 463 -21.07 -0.56 -14.19
C GLY A 463 -20.69 0.90 -14.35
N THR A 464 -20.09 1.27 -15.49
CA THR A 464 -19.70 2.65 -15.77
C THR A 464 -20.93 3.50 -16.10
N PRO A 465 -21.08 4.71 -15.51
CA PRO A 465 -22.16 5.63 -15.87
C PRO A 465 -22.27 5.83 -17.38
N ALA A 466 -23.50 5.75 -17.91
CA ALA A 466 -23.73 5.71 -19.35
C ALA A 466 -23.21 6.95 -20.09
N THR A 467 -23.20 8.12 -19.44
CA THR A 467 -22.65 9.38 -19.97
C THR A 467 -21.12 9.34 -20.09
N LEU A 468 -20.44 8.56 -19.24
CA LEU A 468 -18.98 8.45 -19.17
C LEU A 468 -18.43 7.18 -19.83
N LEU A 469 -19.29 6.23 -20.23
CA LEU A 469 -18.87 5.02 -20.92
C LEU A 469 -18.36 5.35 -22.35
N PRO A 470 -17.14 4.93 -22.74
CA PRO A 470 -16.60 5.22 -24.06
C PRO A 470 -17.49 4.68 -25.18
N ALA A 471 -17.64 5.47 -26.26
CA ALA A 471 -18.48 5.10 -27.41
C ALA A 471 -18.09 3.75 -28.02
N TYR A 472 -16.79 3.44 -28.06
CA TYR A 472 -16.29 2.14 -28.51
C TYR A 472 -16.85 0.99 -27.66
N VAL A 473 -16.84 1.12 -26.33
CA VAL A 473 -17.32 0.08 -25.41
C VAL A 473 -18.85 -0.04 -25.48
N LYS A 474 -19.57 1.07 -25.68
CA LYS A 474 -21.01 1.06 -25.99
C LYS A 474 -21.30 0.23 -27.24
N GLY A 475 -20.56 0.46 -28.31
CA GLY A 475 -20.69 -0.30 -29.57
C GLY A 475 -20.40 -1.79 -29.37
N LEU A 476 -19.37 -2.13 -28.60
CA LEU A 476 -19.09 -3.52 -28.25
C LEU A 476 -20.25 -4.17 -27.49
N GLY A 477 -20.84 -3.48 -26.52
CA GLY A 477 -21.98 -4.00 -25.76
C GLY A 477 -23.24 -4.26 -26.62
N GLN A 478 -23.42 -3.48 -27.68
CA GLN A 478 -24.50 -3.67 -28.66
C GLN A 478 -24.21 -4.85 -29.61
N GLN A 479 -22.97 -4.94 -30.12
CA GLN A 479 -22.56 -5.98 -31.06
C GLN A 479 -22.43 -7.36 -30.40
N TYR A 480 -21.96 -7.40 -29.15
CA TYR A 480 -21.61 -8.61 -28.41
C TYR A 480 -22.48 -8.77 -27.16
N ALA A 481 -23.80 -8.69 -27.34
CA ALA A 481 -24.75 -8.76 -26.25
C ALA A 481 -24.74 -10.11 -25.51
N GLY A 482 -24.85 -10.04 -24.19
CA GLY A 482 -24.91 -11.21 -23.31
C GLY A 482 -23.57 -11.93 -23.07
N PRO A 483 -23.53 -12.92 -22.16
CA PRO A 483 -22.29 -13.57 -21.76
C PRO A 483 -21.54 -14.27 -22.89
N GLU A 484 -22.24 -14.94 -23.81
CA GLU A 484 -21.59 -15.62 -24.95
C GLU A 484 -21.05 -14.63 -25.98
N GLY A 485 -21.74 -13.51 -26.22
CA GLY A 485 -21.26 -12.43 -27.08
C GLY A 485 -19.92 -11.88 -26.60
N TRP A 486 -19.84 -11.51 -25.31
CA TRP A 486 -18.59 -11.03 -24.70
C TRP A 486 -17.46 -12.06 -24.75
N ARG A 487 -17.75 -13.35 -24.52
CA ARG A 487 -16.76 -14.42 -24.68
C ARG A 487 -16.24 -14.51 -26.11
N GLY A 488 -17.14 -14.40 -27.10
CA GLY A 488 -16.78 -14.37 -28.52
C GLY A 488 -15.86 -13.21 -28.88
N TYR A 489 -16.19 -11.99 -28.42
CA TYR A 489 -15.33 -10.81 -28.59
C TYR A 489 -13.96 -11.03 -27.96
N VAL A 490 -13.92 -11.51 -26.71
CA VAL A 490 -12.65 -11.75 -26.00
C VAL A 490 -11.80 -12.79 -26.72
N ALA A 491 -12.38 -13.88 -27.20
CA ALA A 491 -11.66 -14.87 -28.00
C ALA A 491 -11.07 -14.24 -29.28
N GLN A 492 -11.83 -13.39 -29.97
CA GLN A 492 -11.36 -12.67 -31.14
C GLN A 492 -10.22 -11.69 -30.81
N LEU A 493 -10.36 -10.91 -29.73
CA LEU A 493 -9.37 -9.95 -29.26
C LEU A 493 -8.04 -10.65 -28.94
N TYR A 494 -8.10 -11.74 -28.18
CA TYR A 494 -6.91 -12.49 -27.79
C TYR A 494 -6.29 -13.20 -29.00
N GLY A 495 -7.11 -13.79 -29.90
CA GLY A 495 -6.61 -14.43 -31.12
C GLY A 495 -5.92 -13.49 -32.11
N LYS A 496 -6.25 -12.19 -32.10
CA LYS A 496 -5.63 -11.17 -32.97
C LYS A 496 -4.49 -10.41 -32.30
N SER A 497 -4.40 -10.42 -30.96
CA SER A 497 -3.43 -9.62 -30.22
C SER A 497 -2.01 -10.18 -30.34
N ARG A 498 -1.05 -9.29 -30.61
CA ARG A 498 0.39 -9.60 -30.59
C ARG A 498 0.99 -9.62 -29.19
N LEU A 499 0.20 -9.25 -28.16
CA LEU A 499 0.64 -9.18 -26.76
C LEU A 499 0.32 -10.47 -25.98
N THR A 500 -0.04 -11.55 -26.68
CA THR A 500 -0.39 -12.85 -26.10
C THR A 500 0.80 -13.78 -25.91
N THR A 501 1.95 -13.44 -26.49
CA THR A 501 3.20 -14.20 -26.42
C THR A 501 4.36 -13.24 -26.17
N ASN A 502 5.43 -13.75 -25.54
CA ASN A 502 6.63 -12.99 -25.20
C ASN A 502 7.55 -12.80 -26.42
#